data_AF-A0A2V6GBY2-F1
#
_entry.id   AF-A0A2V6GBY2-F1
#
_cell.length_a   1.000
_cell.length_b   1.000
_cell.length_c   1.000
_cell.angle_alpha   90.00
_cell.angle_beta   90.00
_cell.angle_gamma   90.00
#
_symmetry.space_group_name_H-M   'P 1'
#
loop_
_entity.id
_entity.type
_entity.pdbx_description
1 polymer ?
#
loop_
_entity_poly.entity_id
_entity_poly.type
_entity_poly.pdbx_seq_one_letter_code
_entity_poly.pdbx_strand_id
1 'polypeptide(L)' 'MKQHEVTVPQIGLIAGTRAMLGAGIALLLSEKLTAEQRRAIGWTLVAVGALTTIPLVLQLLGEDE' A
#
# COMPACT_ATOMS: atom_id res chain seq x y z
N MET A 1 9.52 32.09 0.71
CA MET A 1 9.37 30.78 1.37
C MET A 1 7.90 30.38 1.24
N LYS A 2 7.58 29.27 0.56
CA LYS A 2 6.19 28.81 0.43
C LYS A 2 5.86 27.94 1.64
N GLN A 3 5.00 28.42 2.54
CA GLN A 3 4.49 27.63 3.66
C GLN A 3 3.33 26.77 3.13
N HIS A 4 3.45 25.45 3.27
CA HIS A 4 2.33 24.53 3.03
C HIS A 4 1.78 24.13 4.39
N GLU A 5 0.59 24.62 4.71
CA GLU A 5 -0.17 24.17 5.89
C GLU A 5 -0.59 22.72 5.63
N VAL A 6 0.14 21.79 6.22
CA VAL A 6 -0.19 20.36 6.20
C VAL A 6 -0.82 19.99 7.53
N THR A 7 -2.04 19.48 7.46
CA THR A 7 -2.75 18.98 8.64
C THR A 7 -2.20 17.62 9.08
N VAL A 8 -2.30 17.29 10.37
CA VAL A 8 -1.82 16.01 10.93
C VAL A 8 -2.31 14.78 10.14
N PRO A 9 -3.58 14.71 9.67
CA PRO A 9 -4.06 13.61 8.84
C PRO A 9 -3.35 13.51 7.48
N GLN A 10 -3.05 14.64 6.83
CA GLN A 10 -2.32 14.66 5.55
C GLN A 10 -0.89 14.13 5.73
N ILE A 11 -0.24 14.45 6.85
CA ILE A 11 1.08 13.91 7.18
C ILE A 11 0.99 12.40 7.36
N GLY A 12 -0.04 11.90 8.06
CA GLY A 12 -0.30 10.46 8.20
C GLY A 12 -0.50 9.76 6.84
N LEU A 13 -1.24 10.38 5.93
CA LEU A 13 -1.49 9.84 4.59
C LEU A 13 -0.22 9.75 3.73
N ILE A 14 0.61 10.81 3.78
CA ILE A 14 1.90 10.86 3.08
C ILE A 14 2.89 9.85 3.70
N ALA A 15 2.91 9.74 5.03
CA ALA A 15 3.75 8.77 5.72
C ALA A 15 3.34 7.33 5.37
N GLY A 16 2.04 7.03 5.35
CA GLY A 16 1.51 5.71 5.01
C GLY A 16 1.85 5.27 3.58
N THR A 17 1.67 6.16 2.60
CA THR A 17 2.02 5.88 1.20
C THR A 17 3.52 5.61 1.00
N ARG A 18 4.39 6.38 1.66
CA ARG A 18 5.84 6.16 1.63
C ARG A 18 6.26 4.87 2.33
N ALA A 19 5.63 4.53 3.45
CA ALA A 19 5.88 3.29 4.17
C ALA A 19 5.49 2.06 3.33
N MET A 20 4.34 2.08 2.66
CA MET A 20 3.92 1.03 1.74
C MET A 20 4.89 0.87 0.56
N LEU A 21 5.35 1.97 -0.03
CA LEU A 21 6.32 1.97 -1.12
C LEU A 21 7.66 1.36 -0.66
N GLY A 22 8.16 1.77 0.52
CA GLY A 22 9.37 1.21 1.12
C GLY A 22 9.25 -0.29 1.43
N ALA A 23 8.11 -0.73 1.95
CA ALA A 23 7.85 -2.15 2.20
C ALA A 23 7.83 -2.97 0.90
N GLY A 24 7.19 -2.46 -0.16
CA GLY A 24 7.18 -3.10 -1.48
C GLY A 24 8.58 -3.22 -2.08
N ILE A 25 9.38 -2.15 -2.00
CA ILE A 25 10.78 -2.15 -2.45
C ILE A 25 11.64 -3.11 -1.63
N ALA A 26 11.52 -3.12 -0.29
CA ALA A 26 12.27 -4.02 0.59
C ALA A 26 11.95 -5.49 0.33
N LEU A 27 10.69 -5.81 -0.02
CA LEU A 27 10.28 -7.16 -0.40
C LEU A 27 10.85 -7.59 -1.75
N LEU A 28 10.98 -6.67 -2.72
CA LEU A 28 11.56 -6.95 -4.03
C LEU A 28 13.10 -7.05 -3.99
N LEU A 29 13.76 -6.24 -3.17
CA LEU A 29 15.23 -6.18 -3.02
C LEU A 29 15.80 -7.19 -2.02
N SER A 30 14.95 -7.88 -1.26
CA SER A 30 15.42 -8.91 -0.32
C SER A 30 16.03 -10.09 -1.09
N GLU A 31 17.35 -10.08 -1.25
CA GLU A 31 18.16 -11.19 -1.79
C GLU A 31 18.14 -12.45 -0.91
N LYS A 32 17.47 -12.41 0.26
CA LYS A 32 17.29 -13.55 1.15
C LYS A 32 16.17 -14.50 0.73
N LEU A 33 15.41 -14.19 -0.30
CA LEU A 33 14.24 -14.97 -0.72
C LEU A 33 14.55 -15.77 -1.99
N THR A 34 14.40 -17.09 -1.91
CA THR A 34 14.45 -17.96 -3.09
C THR A 34 13.31 -17.59 -4.05
N ALA A 35 13.43 -17.96 -5.33
CA ALA A 35 12.42 -17.62 -6.35
C ALA A 35 10.99 -18.01 -5.96
N GLU A 36 10.86 -19.10 -5.20
CA GLU A 36 9.59 -19.63 -4.68
C GLU A 36 9.04 -18.76 -3.54
N GLN A 37 9.89 -18.30 -2.61
CA GLN A 37 9.48 -17.38 -1.54
C GLN A 37 9.09 -16.00 -2.07
N ARG A 38 9.81 -15.49 -3.08
CA ARG A 38 9.44 -14.24 -3.76
C ARG A 38 8.06 -14.33 -4.41
N ARG A 39 7.75 -15.48 -5.01
CA ARG A 39 6.43 -15.74 -5.62
C ARG A 39 5.34 -15.86 -4.55
N ALA A 40 5.60 -16.57 -3.46
CA ALA A 40 4.66 -16.69 -2.34
C ALA A 40 4.34 -15.34 -1.71
N ILE A 41 5.36 -14.51 -1.42
CA ILE A 41 5.16 -13.19 -0.81
C ILE A 41 4.51 -12.21 -1.79
N GLY A 42 4.84 -12.27 -3.08
CA GLY A 42 4.14 -11.50 -4.10
C GLY A 42 2.64 -11.84 -4.15
N TRP A 43 2.29 -13.12 -4.05
CA TRP A 43 0.89 -13.56 -4.01
C TRP A 43 0.17 -13.17 -2.72
N THR A 44 0.83 -13.22 -1.56
CA THR A 44 0.21 -12.77 -0.30
C THR A 44 -0.02 -11.27 -0.30
N LEU A 45 0.90 -10.46 -0.83
CA LEU A 45 0.71 -9.01 -1.00
C LEU A 45 -0.48 -8.70 -1.91
N VAL A 46 -0.60 -9.39 -3.04
CA VAL A 46 -1.73 -9.23 -3.96
C VAL A 46 -3.04 -9.63 -3.29
N ALA A 47 -3.07 -10.76 -2.57
CA ALA A 47 -4.24 -11.21 -1.85
C ALA A 47 -4.67 -10.19 -0.77
N VAL A 48 -3.74 -9.72 0.06
CA VAL A 48 -4.01 -8.72 1.10
C VAL A 48 -4.47 -7.39 0.47
N GLY A 49 -3.83 -6.95 -0.61
CA GLY A 49 -4.22 -5.75 -1.35
C GLY A 49 -5.61 -5.86 -1.95
N ALA A 50 -5.95 -6.99 -2.59
CA ALA A 50 -7.27 -7.23 -3.14
C ALA A 50 -8.35 -7.29 -2.05
N LEU A 51 -8.08 -8.00 -0.95
CA LEU A 51 -9.04 -8.17 0.15
C LEU A 51 -9.33 -6.85 0.88
N THR A 52 -8.38 -5.92 0.88
CA THR A 52 -8.55 -4.59 1.49
C THR A 52 -9.09 -3.53 0.50
N THR A 53 -8.74 -3.63 -0.78
CA THR A 53 -9.08 -2.60 -1.78
C THR A 53 -10.40 -2.87 -2.50
N ILE A 54 -10.71 -4.12 -2.82
CA ILE A 54 -11.97 -4.49 -3.49
C ILE A 54 -13.19 -4.01 -2.70
N PRO A 55 -13.34 -4.29 -1.39
CA PRO A 55 -14.51 -3.82 -0.65
C PRO A 55 -14.55 -2.30 -0.51
N LEU A 56 -13.40 -1.63 -0.44
CA LEU A 56 -13.34 -0.17 -0.35
C LEU A 56 -13.78 0.49 -1.66
N VAL A 57 -13.37 -0.08 -2.80
CA VAL A 57 -13.83 0.35 -4.13
C VAL A 57 -15.31 0.06 -4.31
N LEU A 58 -15.82 -1.10 -3.87
CA LEU A 58 -17.25 -1.41 -3.93
C LEU A 58 -18.10 -0.50 -3.04
N GLN A 59 -17.60 -0.08 -1.87
CA GLN A 59 -18.27 0.93 -1.03
C GLN A 59 -18.34 2.27 -1.75
N LEU A 60 -17.21 2.75 -2.29
CA LEU A 60 -17.16 4.01 -3.02
C LEU A 60 -18.05 4.04 -4.27
N LEU A 61 -18.13 2.94 -5.02
CA LEU A 61 -19.05 2.83 -6.17
C LEU A 61 -20.51 2.61 -5.77
N GLY A 62 -20.79 2.15 -4.55
CA GLY A 62 -22.14 1.94 -4.03
C GLY A 62 -22.73 3.17 -3.32
N GLU A 63 -21.90 4.14 -2.93
CA GLU A 63 -22.33 5.41 -2.32
C GLU A 63 -22.84 6.45 -3.35
N ASP A 64 -22.94 6.08 -4.63
CA ASP A 64 -23.50 6.91 -5.71
C ASP A 64 -25.04 6.73 -5.92
N GLU A 65 -25.77 6.10 -5.00
CA GLU A 65 -27.26 6.00 -5.01
C GLU A 65 -27.95 6.85 -3.92
#